data_AF-A0A914QHE8-F1
#
_entry.id   AF-A0A914QHE8-F1
#
_cell.length_a   1.000
_cell.length_b   1.000
_cell.length_c   1.000
_cell.angle_alpha   90.00
_cell.angle_beta   90.00
_cell.angle_gamma   90.00
#
_symmetry.space_group_name_H-M   'P 1'
#
loop_
_entity.id
_entity.type
_entity.pdbx_description
1 polymer ?
#
loop_
_entity_poly.entity_id
_entity_poly.type
_entity_poly.pdbx_seq_one_letter_code
_entity_poly.pdbx_strand_id
1 'polypeptide(L)'
;MASQVPPYTQSSLVLCKHTDNLYYEAKIIKAYQNKQGEWVYKLHYSGWNSRYDENIKHSDTPSRFMAHTPDNIEMTKVLLIL
;
A
#
# COMPACT_ATOMS: atom_id res chain seq x y z
N MET A 1 29.27 -2.78 -0.04
CA MET A 1 28.06 -3.44 -0.57
C MET A 1 26.90 -2.48 -0.34
N ALA A 2 26.27 -1.96 -1.40
CA ALA A 2 25.15 -1.05 -1.22
C ALA A 2 23.94 -1.85 -0.73
N SER A 3 23.62 -1.73 0.57
CA SER A 3 22.37 -2.25 1.11
C SER A 3 21.24 -1.50 0.42
N GLN A 4 20.59 -2.15 -0.55
CA GLN A 4 19.41 -1.56 -1.20
C GLN A 4 18.28 -1.53 -0.18
N VAL A 5 18.14 -0.39 0.48
CA VAL A 5 17.02 -0.13 1.39
C VAL A 5 15.75 -0.08 0.55
N PRO A 6 14.72 -0.89 0.84
CA PRO A 6 13.47 -0.81 0.11
C PRO A 6 12.85 0.59 0.27
N PRO A 7 12.28 1.18 -0.81
CA PRO A 7 11.66 2.50 -0.75
C PRO A 7 10.56 2.64 0.32
N TYR A 8 9.84 1.53 0.58
CA TYR A 8 8.89 1.43 1.67
C TYR A 8 9.31 0.32 2.62
N THR A 9 9.23 0.59 3.91
CA THR A 9 9.64 -0.33 4.96
C THR A 9 8.52 -1.29 5.32
N GLN A 10 8.88 -2.49 5.76
CA GLN A 10 7.91 -3.41 6.35
C GLN A 10 7.28 -2.73 7.59
N SER A 11 5.96 -2.87 7.71
CA SER A 11 5.09 -2.22 8.70
C SER A 11 4.69 -0.77 8.45
N SER A 12 5.11 -0.13 7.35
CA SER A 12 4.57 1.18 6.99
C SER A 12 3.07 1.11 6.71
N LEU A 13 2.35 2.11 7.24
CA LEU A 13 0.93 2.34 6.95
C LEU A 13 0.80 3.20 5.69
N VAL A 14 -0.11 2.79 4.81
CA VAL A 14 -0.40 3.47 3.54
C VAL A 14 -1.89 3.47 3.29
N LEU A 15 -2.38 4.47 2.57
CA LEU A 15 -3.71 4.43 1.98
C LEU A 15 -3.57 3.81 0.59
N CYS A 16 -4.16 2.64 0.37
CA CYS A 16 -4.08 1.95 -0.92
C CYS A 16 -5.42 2.02 -1.64
N LYS A 17 -5.38 2.47 -2.90
CA LYS A 17 -6.52 2.45 -3.81
C LYS A 17 -6.85 1.01 -4.21
N HIS A 18 -8.11 0.62 -4.03
CA HIS A 18 -8.64 -0.66 -4.49
C HIS A 18 -9.35 -0.52 -5.84
N THR A 19 -9.81 -1.62 -6.42
CA THR A 19 -10.40 -1.68 -7.77
C THR A 19 -11.72 -0.91 -7.90
N ASP A 20 -12.37 -0.61 -6.79
CA ASP A 20 -13.57 0.24 -6.66
C ASP A 20 -13.26 1.74 -6.68
N ASN A 21 -12.00 2.13 -6.90
CA ASN A 21 -11.49 3.50 -6.84
C ASN A 21 -11.50 4.16 -5.45
N LEU A 22 -11.80 3.42 -4.39
CA LEU A 22 -11.73 3.92 -3.02
C LEU A 22 -10.36 3.62 -2.41
N TYR A 23 -9.92 4.49 -1.50
CA TYR A 23 -8.69 4.28 -0.73
C TYR A 23 -9.05 3.60 0.59
N TYR A 24 -8.26 2.60 0.96
CA TYR A 24 -8.39 1.87 2.21
C TYR A 24 -7.08 1.91 2.97
N GLU A 25 -7.18 1.93 4.29
CA GLU A 25 -6.01 1.81 5.16
C GLU A 25 -5.41 0.40 5.02
N ALA A 26 -4.14 0.35 4.70
CA ALA A 26 -3.39 -0.89 4.52
C ALA A 26 -2.01 -0.81 5.19
N LYS A 27 -1.50 -1.96 5.58
CA LYS A 27 -0.16 -2.13 6.14
C LYS A 27 0.70 -2.93 5.18
N ILE A 28 1.92 -2.46 4.92
CA ILE A 28 2.93 -3.24 4.20
C ILE A 28 3.41 -4.36 5.11
N ILE A 29 3.01 -5.60 4.84
CA ILE A 29 3.42 -6.77 5.62
C ILE A 29 4.70 -7.42 5.09
N LYS A 30 5.06 -7.16 3.82
CA LYS A 30 6.29 -7.65 3.20
C LYS A 30 6.73 -6.74 2.06
N ALA A 31 8.04 -6.54 1.93
CA ALA A 31 8.66 -5.95 0.75
C ALA A 31 9.71 -6.92 0.21
N TYR A 32 9.68 -7.23 -1.09
CA TYR A 32 10.62 -8.15 -1.72
C TYR A 32 10.88 -7.77 -3.18
N GLN A 33 12.03 -8.15 -3.74
CA GLN A 33 12.29 -8.01 -5.16
C GLN A 33 11.77 -9.24 -5.91
N ASN A 34 11.13 -9.03 -7.06
CA ASN A 34 10.76 -10.10 -7.97
C ASN A 34 11.97 -10.59 -8.78
N LYS A 35 11.78 -11.61 -9.63
CA LYS A 35 12.86 -12.17 -10.48
C LYS A 35 13.48 -11.17 -11.47
N GLN A 36 12.80 -10.04 -11.72
CA GLN A 36 13.25 -8.96 -12.60
C GLN A 36 13.98 -7.84 -11.83
N GLY A 37 14.14 -7.97 -10.50
CA GLY A 37 14.75 -6.96 -9.65
C GLY A 37 13.82 -5.81 -9.25
N GLU A 38 12.54 -5.86 -9.63
CA GLU A 38 11.55 -4.84 -9.26
C GLU A 38 11.00 -5.12 -7.86
N TRP A 39 10.87 -4.06 -7.06
CA TRP A 39 10.26 -4.13 -5.73
C TRP A 39 8.77 -4.40 -5.79
N VAL A 40 8.31 -5.32 -4.94
CA VAL A 40 6.92 -5.70 -4.75
C VAL A 40 6.58 -5.62 -3.26
N TYR A 41 5.43 -5.03 -2.96
CA TYR A 41 4.93 -4.81 -1.61
C TYR A 41 3.66 -5.62 -1.41
N LYS A 42 3.68 -6.53 -0.44
CA LYS A 42 2.49 -7.23 0.02
C LYS A 42 1.77 -6.36 1.04
N LEU A 43 0.55 -5.99 0.73
CA LEU A 43 -0.35 -5.21 1.58
C LEU A 43 -1.38 -6.09 2.26
N HIS A 44 -1.73 -5.69 3.48
CA HIS A 44 -2.87 -6.20 4.22
C HIS A 44 -3.80 -5.04 4.56
N TYR A 45 -5.06 -5.13 4.16
CA TYR A 45 -6.07 -4.09 4.43
C TYR A 45 -6.61 -4.20 5.85
N SER A 46 -6.66 -3.09 6.58
CA SER A 46 -7.14 -3.03 7.96
C SER A 46 -8.59 -3.48 8.06
N GLY A 47 -8.86 -4.51 8.86
CA GLY A 47 -10.21 -5.06 9.08
C GLY A 47 -10.68 -6.06 8.00
N TRP A 48 -9.86 -6.36 7.00
CA TRP A 48 -10.20 -7.32 5.94
C TRP A 48 -9.54 -8.67 6.21
N ASN A 49 -10.11 -9.74 5.66
CA ASN A 49 -9.49 -11.07 5.72
C ASN A 49 -8.22 -11.12 4.86
N SER A 50 -7.20 -11.87 5.29
CA SER A 50 -5.91 -11.99 4.58
C SER A 50 -5.99 -12.61 3.18
N ARG A 51 -7.12 -13.23 2.81
CA ARG A 51 -7.40 -13.64 1.42
C ARG A 51 -7.46 -12.47 0.43
N TYR A 52 -7.68 -11.25 0.95
CA TYR A 52 -7.69 -10.01 0.17
C TYR A 52 -6.34 -9.29 0.18
N ASP A 53 -5.30 -9.90 0.76
CA ASP A 53 -3.95 -9.35 0.67
C ASP A 53 -3.53 -9.21 -0.80
N GLU A 54 -2.86 -8.11 -1.11
CA GLU A 54 -2.51 -7.78 -2.48
C GLU A 54 -1.02 -7.50 -2.64
N ASN A 55 -0.45 -7.85 -3.79
CA ASN A 55 0.96 -7.57 -4.12
C ASN A 55 1.02 -6.42 -5.12
N ILE A 56 1.60 -5.29 -4.71
CA ILE A 56 1.71 -4.07 -5.50
C ILE A 56 3.14 -3.90 -5.97
N LYS A 57 3.34 -3.74 -7.27
CA LYS A 57 4.66 -3.43 -7.82
C LYS A 57 5.02 -1.98 -7.51
N HIS A 58 6.31 -1.71 -7.36
CA HIS A 58 6.81 -0.35 -7.15
C HIS A 58 6.41 0.60 -8.29
N SER A 59 6.34 0.11 -9.53
CA SER A 59 5.83 0.87 -10.67
C SER A 59 4.38 1.33 -10.51
N ASP A 60 3.56 0.58 -9.77
CA ASP A 60 2.14 0.90 -9.54
C ASP A 60 1.92 1.76 -8.29
N THR A 61 2.91 1.90 -7.40
CA THR A 61 2.73 2.66 -6.14
C THR A 61 2.35 4.13 -6.35
N PRO A 62 2.81 4.87 -7.38
CA PRO A 62 2.40 6.27 -7.56
C PRO A 62 0.91 6.46 -7.85
N SER A 63 0.23 5.45 -8.42
CA SER A 63 -1.21 5.51 -8.73
C SER A 63 -2.07 4.80 -7.68
N ARG A 64 -1.46 3.91 -6.88
CA ARG A 64 -2.13 3.09 -5.88
C ARG A 64 -1.97 3.63 -4.47
N PHE A 65 -0.81 4.20 -4.13
CA PHE A 65 -0.47 4.57 -2.76
C PHE A 65 -0.66 6.07 -2.56
N MET A 66 -1.36 6.39 -1.49
CA MET A 66 -1.46 7.72 -0.94
C MET A 66 -0.79 7.72 0.45
N ALA A 67 -0.04 8.78 0.73
CA ALA A 67 0.66 8.92 1.99
C ALA A 67 -0.34 8.95 3.15
N HIS A 68 -0.02 8.25 4.25
CA HIS A 68 -0.84 8.22 5.47
C HIS A 68 -0.63 9.50 6.28
N THR A 69 -1.19 10.62 5.77
CA THR A 69 -1.22 11.91 6.46
C THR A 69 -2.62 12.15 7.05
N PRO A 70 -2.75 12.94 8.13
CA PRO A 70 -4.05 13.25 8.73
C PRO A 70 -5.08 13.78 7.71
N ASP A 71 -4.65 14.67 6.80
CA ASP A 71 -5.50 15.24 5.75
C ASP A 71 -6.01 14.18 4.77
N ASN A 72 -5.16 13.24 4.35
CA ASN A 72 -5.54 12.18 3.42
C ASN A 72 -6.47 11.15 4.08
N ILE A 73 -6.30 10.89 5.39
CA ILE A 73 -7.18 10.01 6.17
C ILE A 73 -8.58 10.63 6.25
N GLU A 74 -8.67 11.93 6.52
CA GLU A 74 -9.94 12.64 6.58
C GLU A 74 -10.64 12.65 5.22
N MET A 75 -9.92 12.98 4.15
CA MET A 75 -10.46 12.96 2.79
C MET A 75 -11.01 11.58 2.38
N THR A 76 -10.30 10.51 2.77
CA THR A 76 -10.72 9.13 2.49
C THR A 76 -11.99 8.77 3.27
N LYS A 77 -12.09 9.16 4.54
CA LYS A 77 -13.30 8.93 5.36
C LYS A 77 -14.51 9.66 4.80
N VAL A 78 -14.32 10.88 4.29
CA VAL A 78 -15.40 11.67 3.67
C VAL A 78 -15.92 10.99 2.39
N LEU A 79 -15.04 10.40 1.58
CA LEU A 79 -15.42 9.69 0.36
C LEU A 79 -16.15 8.35 0.61
N LEU A 80 -16.02 7.75 1.80
CA LEU A 80 -16.70 6.52 2.19
C LEU A 80 -18.14 6.73 2.69
N ILE A 81 -18.61 7.97 2.85
CA ILE A 81 -19.92 8.32 3.43
C ILE A 81 -20.94 8.79 2.37
N LEU A 82 -20.66 8.61 1.07
CA LEU A 82 -21.61 8.88 -0.01
C LEU A 82 -22.40 7.62 -0.40
#